data_AF-A0A6V7NP63-F1
#
_entry.id   AF-A0A6V7NP63-F1
#
_cell.length_a   1.000
_cell.length_b   1.000
_cell.length_c   1.000
_cell.angle_alpha   90.00
_cell.angle_beta   90.00
_cell.angle_gamma   90.00
#
_symmetry.space_group_name_H-M   'P 1'
#
loop_
_entity.id
_entity.type
_entity.pdbx_description
1 polymer ?
#
loop_
_entity_poly.entity_id
_entity_poly.type
_entity_poly.pdbx_seq_one_letter_code
_entity_poly.pdbx_strand_id
1 'polypeptide(L)'
;MHMEKLFRDIFVEERDRVWLATHHLDGEAYCWWLDLQDNPNTDLAAITWNRFKELLLAHYFPDSIKRKMEQDLRGLRQGDRTVAEYEREFSRLLHCVPFDVRDDEDKSRIF
;
A
#
# COMPACT_ATOMS: atom_id res chain seq x y z
N MET A 1 -6.39 0.65 -5.78
CA MET A 1 -7.11 0.57 -4.49
C MET A 1 -8.61 0.43 -4.70
N HIS A 2 -9.22 -0.67 -4.27
CA HIS A 2 -10.68 -0.89 -4.36
C HIS A 2 -11.47 0.18 -3.57
N MET A 3 -10.98 0.55 -2.38
CA MET A 3 -11.61 1.56 -1.52
C MET A 3 -11.59 2.97 -2.12
N GLU A 4 -10.54 3.38 -2.82
CA GLU A 4 -10.53 4.71 -3.45
C GLU A 4 -11.51 4.82 -4.60
N LYS A 5 -11.74 3.71 -5.33
CA LYS A 5 -12.78 3.66 -6.34
C LYS A 5 -14.16 3.77 -5.68
N LEU A 6 -14.41 2.99 -4.64
CA LEU A 6 -15.66 3.05 -3.87
C LEU A 6 -15.94 4.46 -3.34
N PHE A 7 -14.97 5.09 -2.68
CA PHE A 7 -15.12 6.43 -2.12
C PHE A 7 -15.41 7.50 -3.17
N ARG A 8 -14.85 7.34 -4.37
CA ARG A 8 -15.12 8.22 -5.50
C ARG A 8 -16.52 8.00 -6.07
N ASP A 9 -16.91 6.74 -6.26
CA ASP A 9 -18.16 6.37 -6.90
C ASP A 9 -19.40 6.76 -6.07
N ILE A 10 -19.27 6.75 -4.73
CA ILE A 10 -20.37 7.14 -3.81
C ILE A 10 -20.15 8.50 -3.12
N PHE A 11 -19.18 9.29 -3.57
CA PHE A 11 -18.91 10.65 -3.08
C PHE A 11 -18.64 10.76 -1.57
N VAL A 12 -17.83 9.85 -1.02
CA VAL A 12 -17.44 9.87 0.40
C VAL A 12 -16.57 11.09 0.71
N GLU A 13 -16.99 11.88 1.69
CA GLU A 13 -16.25 13.02 2.21
C GLU A 13 -14.94 12.58 2.87
N GLU A 14 -13.90 13.41 2.78
CA GLU A 14 -12.55 13.05 3.25
C GLU A 14 -12.51 12.66 4.73
N ARG A 15 -13.31 13.32 5.57
CA ARG A 15 -13.43 13.05 7.02
C ARG A 15 -13.96 11.65 7.35
N ASP A 16 -14.74 11.04 6.46
CA ASP A 16 -15.40 9.75 6.71
C ASP A 16 -14.58 8.57 6.18
N ARG A 17 -13.63 8.82 5.29
CA ARG A 17 -12.86 7.77 4.59
C ARG A 17 -12.07 6.87 5.52
N VAL A 18 -11.43 7.45 6.54
CA VAL A 18 -10.63 6.68 7.51
C VAL A 18 -11.54 5.72 8.28
N TRP A 19 -12.63 6.24 8.85
CA TRP A 19 -13.60 5.44 9.60
C TRP A 19 -14.20 4.32 8.76
N LEU A 20 -14.66 4.64 7.54
CA LEU A 20 -15.20 3.63 6.63
C LEU A 20 -14.15 2.59 6.23
N ALA A 21 -12.91 2.99 5.95
CA ALA A 21 -11.85 2.04 5.64
C ALA A 21 -11.53 1.12 6.81
N THR A 22 -11.48 1.66 8.02
CA THR A 22 -11.17 0.90 9.24
C THR A 22 -12.27 -0.08 9.63
N HIS A 23 -13.52 0.22 9.26
CA HIS A 23 -14.65 -0.70 9.40
C HIS A 23 -14.51 -1.96 8.52
N HIS A 24 -13.78 -1.85 7.42
CA HIS A 24 -13.50 -2.97 6.51
C HIS A 24 -12.18 -3.69 6.82
N LEU A 25 -11.47 -3.30 7.90
CA LEU A 25 -10.30 -4.05 8.35
C LEU A 25 -10.75 -5.25 9.18
N ASP A 26 -10.10 -6.39 8.94
CA ASP A 26 -10.36 -7.63 9.66
C ASP A 26 -9.04 -8.22 10.20
N GLY A 27 -9.16 -9.07 11.22
CA GLY A 27 -8.02 -9.82 11.78
C GLY A 27 -6.89 -8.90 12.28
N GLU A 28 -5.65 -9.21 11.89
CA GLU A 28 -4.46 -8.45 12.32
C GLU A 28 -4.51 -6.98 11.92
N ALA A 29 -5.16 -6.64 10.80
CA ALA A 29 -5.31 -5.25 10.36
C ALA A 29 -6.24 -4.44 11.24
N TYR A 30 -7.28 -5.08 11.75
CA TYR A 30 -8.15 -4.44 12.73
C TYR A 30 -7.45 -4.29 14.08
N CYS A 31 -6.70 -5.31 14.54
CA CYS A 31 -5.91 -5.23 15.78
C CYS A 31 -4.88 -4.09 15.72
N TRP A 32 -4.15 -3.95 14.61
CA TRP A 32 -3.22 -2.83 14.40
C TRP A 32 -3.91 -1.47 14.50
N TRP A 33 -5.12 -1.34 13.93
CA TRP A 33 -5.88 -0.11 14.03
C TRP A 33 -6.30 0.18 15.48
N LEU A 34 -6.75 -0.82 16.24
CA LEU A 34 -7.06 -0.66 17.67
C LEU A 34 -5.84 -0.21 18.48
N ASP A 35 -4.67 -0.82 18.25
CA ASP A 35 -3.42 -0.41 18.92
C ASP A 35 -3.04 1.04 18.60
N LEU A 36 -3.30 1.48 17.36
CA LEU A 36 -3.08 2.86 16.94
C LEU A 36 -4.07 3.83 17.62
N GLN A 37 -5.31 3.39 17.84
CA GLN A 37 -6.34 4.15 18.56
C GLN A 37 -6.03 4.29 20.06
N ASP A 38 -5.50 3.24 20.68
CA ASP A 38 -5.16 3.24 22.11
C ASP A 38 -3.84 3.98 22.41
N ASN A 39 -3.07 4.35 21.39
CA ASN A 39 -1.83 5.07 21.56
C ASN A 39 -2.08 6.54 21.97
N PRO A 40 -1.67 6.98 23.16
CA PRO A 40 -1.92 8.33 23.66
C PRO A 40 -1.19 9.44 22.87
N ASN A 41 -0.23 9.08 22.02
CA ASN A 41 0.47 10.03 21.16
C ASN A 41 -0.21 10.19 19.79
N THR A 42 -1.28 9.43 19.52
CA THR A 42 -2.00 9.48 18.25
C THR A 42 -3.24 10.36 18.38
N ASP A 43 -3.28 11.47 17.64
CA ASP A 43 -4.52 12.22 17.45
C ASP A 43 -5.32 11.63 16.28
N LEU A 44 -6.26 10.74 16.60
CA LEU A 44 -7.13 10.10 15.61
C LEU A 44 -7.97 11.11 14.81
N ALA A 45 -8.37 12.22 15.43
CA ALA A 45 -9.18 13.24 14.75
C ALA A 45 -8.36 14.02 13.71
N ALA A 46 -7.04 14.06 13.85
CA ALA A 46 -6.12 14.69 12.90
C ALA A 46 -5.64 13.74 11.79
N ILE A 47 -5.96 12.44 11.83
CA ILE A 47 -5.55 11.49 10.79
C ILE A 47 -6.41 11.73 9.54
N THR A 48 -5.78 12.32 8.53
CA THR A 48 -6.36 12.44 7.18
C THR A 48 -6.34 11.10 6.45
N TRP A 49 -7.12 10.96 5.38
CA TRP A 49 -7.11 9.77 4.53
C TRP A 49 -5.71 9.44 4.00
N ASN A 50 -4.95 10.46 3.59
CA ASN A 50 -3.59 10.27 3.11
C ASN A 50 -2.66 9.77 4.24
N ARG A 51 -2.78 10.36 5.44
CA ARG A 51 -1.98 9.93 6.58
C ARG A 51 -2.30 8.48 6.99
N PHE A 52 -3.57 8.10 6.97
CA PHE A 52 -3.98 6.70 7.21
C PHE A 52 -3.32 5.74 6.21
N LYS A 53 -3.35 6.05 4.91
CA LYS A 53 -2.69 5.23 3.88
C LYS A 53 -1.18 5.09 4.11
N GLU A 54 -0.50 6.18 4.48
CA GLU A 54 0.92 6.13 4.81
C GLU A 54 1.21 5.22 6.00
N LEU A 55 0.42 5.32 7.08
CA LEU A 55 0.58 4.50 8.27
C LEU A 55 0.31 3.02 7.98
N LEU A 56 -0.75 2.73 7.23
CA LEU A 56 -1.10 1.38 6.79
C LEU A 56 0.03 0.77 5.94
N LEU A 57 0.52 1.52 4.94
CA LEU A 57 1.62 1.07 4.08
C LEU A 57 2.92 0.89 4.88
N ALA A 58 3.24 1.79 5.81
CA ALA A 58 4.44 1.66 6.63
C ALA A 58 4.40 0.40 7.53
N HIS A 59 3.23 0.06 8.06
CA HIS A 59 3.06 -1.12 8.90
C HIS A 59 3.14 -2.43 8.11
N TYR A 60 2.43 -2.53 6.99
CA TYR A 60 2.33 -3.77 6.20
C TYR A 60 3.40 -3.93 5.12
N PHE A 61 4.04 -2.82 4.71
CA PHE A 61 5.11 -2.80 3.71
C PHE A 61 6.34 -2.10 4.29
N PRO A 62 7.00 -2.70 5.31
CA PRO A 62 8.27 -2.19 5.80
C PRO A 62 9.34 -2.18 4.70
N ASP A 63 10.37 -1.37 4.89
CA ASP A 63 11.46 -1.21 3.91
C ASP A 63 12.15 -2.52 3.53
N SER A 64 12.17 -3.52 4.43
CA SER A 64 12.68 -4.85 4.13
C SER A 64 11.87 -5.56 3.04
N ILE A 65 10.53 -5.50 3.10
CA ILE A 65 9.64 -6.07 2.09
C ILE A 65 9.76 -5.27 0.79
N LYS A 66 9.79 -3.93 0.85
CA LYS A 66 10.00 -3.08 -0.32
C LYS A 66 11.31 -3.41 -1.05
N ARG A 67 12.44 -3.46 -0.32
CA ARG A 67 13.75 -3.83 -0.88
C ARG A 67 13.75 -5.24 -1.49
N LYS A 68 13.05 -6.19 -0.86
CA LYS A 68 12.91 -7.53 -1.43
C LYS A 68 12.12 -7.50 -2.74
N MET A 69 11.00 -6.80 -2.79
CA MET A 69 10.21 -6.63 -4.03
C MET A 69 11.02 -5.96 -5.14
N GLU A 70 11.83 -4.93 -4.82
CA GLU A 70 12.75 -4.31 -5.77
C GLU A 70 13.82 -5.29 -6.27
N GLN A 71 14.40 -6.11 -5.39
CA GLN A 71 15.36 -7.15 -5.78
C GLN A 71 14.71 -8.21 -6.66
N ASP A 72 13.51 -8.67 -6.31
CA ASP A 72 12.74 -9.65 -7.08
C ASP A 72 12.40 -9.09 -8.47
N LEU A 73 12.03 -7.81 -8.56
CA LEU A 73 11.77 -7.11 -9.82
C LEU A 73 13.04 -6.96 -10.68
N ARG A 74 14.15 -6.49 -10.10
CA ARG A 74 15.45 -6.37 -10.80
C ARG A 74 15.98 -7.74 -11.25
N GLY A 75 15.71 -8.79 -10.48
CA GLY A 75 16.09 -10.16 -10.78
C GLY A 75 15.15 -10.87 -11.74
N LEU A 76 13.98 -10.29 -12.06
CA LEU A 76 12.97 -10.93 -12.89
C LEU A 76 13.46 -11.05 -14.34
N ARG A 77 13.79 -12.28 -14.73
CA ARG A 77 14.10 -12.65 -16.12
C ARG A 77 13.01 -13.58 -16.64
N GLN A 78 12.71 -13.50 -17.92
CA GLN A 78 11.76 -14.41 -18.56
C GLN A 78 12.21 -15.87 -18.41
N GLY A 79 13.48 -16.18 -18.68
CA GLY A 79 14.00 -17.55 -18.61
C GLY A 79 13.17 -18.49 -19.49
N ASP A 80 12.82 -19.66 -18.95
CA ASP A 80 11.98 -20.66 -19.62
C ASP A 80 10.47 -20.37 -19.52
N ARG A 81 10.06 -19.25 -18.92
CA ARG A 81 8.64 -18.87 -18.79
C ARG A 81 8.09 -18.40 -20.13
N THR A 82 6.80 -18.64 -20.34
CA THR A 82 6.09 -18.00 -21.45
C THR A 82 6.05 -16.47 -21.25
N VAL A 83 5.92 -15.73 -22.34
CA VAL A 83 5.80 -14.26 -22.31
C VAL A 83 4.65 -13.82 -21.41
N ALA A 84 3.51 -14.53 -21.45
CA ALA A 84 2.34 -14.24 -20.64
C ALA A 84 2.58 -14.47 -19.12
N GLU A 85 3.34 -15.51 -18.76
CA GLU A 85 3.68 -15.77 -17.35
C GLU A 85 4.67 -14.75 -16.80
N TYR A 86 5.64 -14.35 -17.62
CA TYR A 86 6.56 -13.27 -17.29
C TYR A 86 5.82 -11.94 -17.11
N GLU A 87 4.97 -11.56 -18.08
CA GLU A 87 4.19 -10.32 -18.05
C GLU A 87 3.29 -10.25 -16.81
N ARG A 88 2.60 -11.34 -16.48
CA ARG A 88 1.76 -11.42 -15.28
C ARG A 88 2.55 -11.18 -14.00
N GLU A 89 3.71 -11.83 -13.88
CA GLU A 89 4.57 -11.67 -12.70
C GLU A 89 5.18 -10.28 -12.61
N PHE A 90 5.63 -9.73 -13.74
CA PHE A 90 6.15 -8.37 -13.84
C PHE A 90 5.10 -7.33 -13.46
N SER A 91 3.88 -7.46 -14.00
CA SER A 91 2.76 -6.56 -13.68
C SER A 91 2.38 -6.65 -12.20
N ARG A 92 2.36 -7.87 -11.63
CA ARG A 92 2.11 -8.06 -10.20
C ARG A 92 3.15 -7.33 -9.34
N LEU A 93 4.44 -7.54 -9.62
CA LEU A 93 5.53 -6.90 -8.87
C LEU A 93 5.48 -5.38 -9.03
N LEU A 94 5.24 -4.86 -10.24
CA LEU A 94 5.10 -3.43 -10.48
C LEU A 94 3.92 -2.79 -9.73
N HIS A 95 2.77 -3.47 -9.67
CA HIS A 95 1.59 -2.95 -8.99
C HIS A 95 1.63 -3.13 -7.46
N CYS A 96 2.41 -4.08 -6.95
CA CYS A 96 2.58 -4.33 -5.52
C CYS A 96 3.69 -3.49 -4.89
N VAL A 97 4.69 -3.05 -5.66
CA VAL A 97 5.64 -2.03 -5.20
C VAL A 97 4.86 -0.72 -5.06
N PRO A 98 4.67 -0.17 -3.84
CA PRO A 98 4.02 1.12 -3.67
C PRO A 98 4.99 2.18 -4.18
N PHE A 99 4.99 2.43 -5.50
CA PHE A 99 5.78 3.48 -6.14
C PHE A 99 5.40 4.90 -5.66
N ASP A 100 4.29 5.04 -4.94
CA ASP A 100 3.78 6.31 -4.45
C ASP A 100 4.45 6.81 -3.15
N VAL A 101 5.40 6.09 -2.55
CA VAL A 101 6.10 6.53 -1.33
C VAL A 101 7.63 6.51 -1.51
N ARG A 102 8.12 7.28 -2.49
CA ARG A 102 9.36 8.11 -2.47
C ARG A 102 9.87 8.38 -3.89
N ASP A 103 10.15 9.67 -4.09
CA ASP A 103 11.01 10.35 -5.07
C ASP A 103 11.14 9.79 -6.50
N ASP A 104 11.03 10.69 -7.48
CA ASP A 104 11.30 10.41 -8.90
C ASP A 104 12.73 9.87 -9.14
N GLU A 105 13.64 10.03 -8.18
CA GLU A 105 14.99 9.49 -8.20
C GLU A 105 15.04 7.94 -8.18
N ASP A 106 14.13 7.25 -7.48
CA ASP A 106 14.15 5.78 -7.39
C ASP A 106 13.54 5.09 -8.63
N LYS A 107 12.72 5.79 -9.42
CA LYS A 107 12.23 5.29 -10.73
C LYS A 107 13.38 5.03 -11.69
N SER A 108 14.43 5.85 -11.63
CA SER A 108 15.64 5.70 -12.46
C SER A 108 16.57 4.55 -12.04
N ARG A 109 16.32 3.92 -10.86
CA ARG A 109 17.13 2.80 -10.34
C ARG A 109 16.49 1.44 -10.57
N ILE A 110 15.26 1.41 -11.10
CA ILE A 110 14.50 0.18 -11.39
C ILE A 110 14.51 -0.14 -12.89
N PHE A 111 14.60 0.90 -13.74
CA PHE A 111 14.82 0.80 -15.19
C PHE A 111 16.28 1.12 -15.55
#